data_AF-A0A6N9V7J2-F1
#
_entry.id   AF-A0A6N9V7J2-F1
#
_cell.length_a   1.000
_cell.length_b   1.000
_cell.length_c   1.000
_cell.angle_alpha   90.00
_cell.angle_beta   90.00
_cell.angle_gamma   90.00
#
_symmetry.space_group_name_H-M   'P 1'
#
loop_
_entity.id
_entity.type
_entity.pdbx_description
1 polymer ?
#
loop_
_entity_poly.entity_id
_entity_poly.type
_entity_poly.pdbx_seq_one_letter_code
_entity_poly.pdbx_strand_id
1 'polypeptide(L)' 'MTDPEIADATYVEPITPEYVEKIIAKERPDALLPTLGGQTALNTAISLHGAGVLDEYGVELIGANVEAIN' A
#
# COMPACT_ATOMS: atom_id res chain seq x y z
N MET A 1 -13.62 -7.21 1.58
CA MET A 1 -14.86 -6.72 0.94
C MET A 1 -14.42 -5.83 -0.20
N THR A 2 -14.90 -6.08 -1.42
CA THR A 2 -14.41 -5.43 -2.66
C THR A 2 -15.57 -4.87 -3.49
N ASP A 3 -16.68 -4.52 -2.83
CA ASP A 3 -17.86 -4.01 -3.51
C ASP A 3 -17.57 -2.58 -4.02
N PRO A 4 -17.86 -2.26 -5.30
CA PRO A 4 -17.51 -0.97 -5.90
C PRO A 4 -18.15 0.26 -5.22
N GLU A 5 -19.22 0.06 -4.46
CA GLU A 5 -19.95 1.14 -3.78
C GLU A 5 -19.26 1.62 -2.50
N ILE A 6 -18.19 0.95 -2.07
CA ILE A 6 -17.58 1.16 -0.74
C ILE A 6 -16.32 2.04 -0.81
N ALA A 7 -15.68 2.13 -1.98
CA ALA A 7 -14.48 2.92 -2.20
C ALA A 7 -14.52 3.59 -3.58
N ASP A 8 -13.94 4.79 -3.69
CA ASP A 8 -13.87 5.54 -4.96
C ASP A 8 -13.14 4.76 -6.06
N ALA A 9 -12.12 3.98 -5.69
CA ALA A 9 -11.39 3.09 -6.58
C ALA A 9 -11.14 1.73 -5.91
N THR A 10 -11.61 0.66 -6.55
CA THR A 10 -11.41 -0.73 -6.11
C THR A 10 -10.60 -1.51 -7.13
N TYR A 11 -9.49 -2.11 -6.69
CA TYR A 11 -8.59 -2.91 -7.52
C TYR A 11 -8.67 -4.39 -7.14
N VAL A 12 -8.98 -5.24 -8.11
CA VAL A 12 -8.94 -6.71 -7.96
C VAL A 12 -7.72 -7.22 -8.74
N GLU A 13 -6.55 -6.98 -8.17
CA GLU A 13 -5.24 -7.27 -8.75
C GLU A 13 -4.39 -8.10 -7.74
N PRO A 14 -3.30 -8.75 -8.19
CA PRO A 14 -2.37 -9.41 -7.27
C PRO A 14 -1.79 -8.42 -6.25
N ILE A 15 -1.76 -8.83 -4.97
CA ILE A 15 -1.18 -8.02 -3.88
C ILE A 15 0.34 -8.22 -3.84
N THR A 16 1.03 -7.82 -4.91
CA THR A 16 2.49 -7.80 -5.02
C THR A 16 3.00 -6.36 -5.09
N PRO A 17 4.24 -6.09 -4.66
CA PRO A 17 4.80 -4.73 -4.72
C PRO A 17 4.70 -4.10 -6.11
N GLU A 18 5.01 -4.84 -7.18
CA GLU A 18 4.95 -4.34 -8.56
C GLU A 18 3.54 -3.91 -9.00
N TYR A 19 2.50 -4.63 -8.60
CA TYR A 19 1.12 -4.25 -8.93
C TYR A 19 0.64 -3.08 -8.07
N VAL A 20 0.98 -3.09 -6.78
CA VAL A 20 0.61 -2.01 -5.87
C VAL A 20 1.32 -0.70 -6.24
N GLU A 21 2.58 -0.74 -6.66
CA GLU A 21 3.30 0.42 -7.19
C GLU A 21 2.60 0.99 -8.43
N LYS A 22 2.17 0.16 -9.38
CA LYS A 22 1.41 0.64 -10.55
C LYS A 22 0.12 1.38 -10.15
N ILE A 23 -0.54 0.90 -9.09
CA ILE A 23 -1.74 1.55 -8.55
C ILE A 23 -1.36 2.87 -7.88
N ILE A 24 -0.31 2.92 -7.06
CA ILE A 24 0.21 4.15 -6.43
C ILE A 24 0.61 5.17 -7.51
N ALA A 25 1.28 4.73 -8.58
CA ALA A 25 1.70 5.60 -9.67
C ALA A 25 0.53 6.23 -10.43
N LYS A 26 -0.58 5.49 -10.56
CA LYS A 26 -1.81 5.94 -11.20
C LYS A 26 -2.65 6.84 -10.30
N GLU A 27 -2.90 6.42 -9.07
CA GLU A 27 -3.85 7.07 -8.16
C GLU A 27 -3.22 8.16 -7.30
N ARG A 28 -1.89 8.15 -7.11
CA ARG A 28 -1.13 9.12 -6.30
C ARG A 28 -1.77 9.37 -4.92
N PRO A 29 -1.98 8.32 -4.11
CA PRO A 29 -2.57 8.48 -2.79
C PRO A 29 -1.61 9.23 -1.85
N ASP A 30 -2.15 10.00 -0.91
CA ASP A 30 -1.34 10.68 0.10
C ASP A 30 -0.78 9.72 1.15
N ALA A 31 -1.49 8.61 1.43
CA ALA A 31 -1.13 7.67 2.49
C ALA A 31 -1.48 6.22 2.16
N LEU A 32 -0.74 5.28 2.78
CA LEU A 32 -0.94 3.84 2.71
C LEU A 32 -1.22 3.28 4.11
N LEU A 33 -2.33 2.54 4.27
CA LEU A 33 -2.75 1.90 5.52
C LEU A 33 -2.63 0.36 5.42
N PRO A 34 -1.54 -0.26 5.92
CA PRO A 34 -1.28 -1.68 5.69
C PRO A 34 -1.87 -2.62 6.77
N THR A 35 -2.46 -2.09 7.84
CA THR A 35 -2.83 -2.88 9.04
C THR A 35 -4.15 -3.62 8.93
N LEU A 36 -4.96 -3.37 7.89
CA LEU A 36 -6.26 -4.00 7.71
C LEU A 36 -6.22 -5.29 6.86
N GLY A 37 -5.08 -5.59 6.22
CA GLY A 37 -4.94 -6.73 5.31
C GLY A 37 -4.08 -7.89 5.84
N GLY A 38 -3.84 -7.94 7.15
CA GLY A 38 -3.00 -8.96 7.77
C GLY A 38 -1.54 -8.91 7.29
N GLN A 39 -0.85 -10.06 7.37
CA GLN A 39 0.59 -10.12 7.06
C GLN A 39 0.90 -9.84 5.59
N THR A 40 -0.01 -10.17 4.66
CA THR A 40 0.18 -9.90 3.24
C THR A 40 0.27 -8.41 2.96
N ALA A 41 -0.65 -7.61 3.49
CA ALA A 41 -0.60 -6.15 3.32
C ALA A 41 0.62 -5.54 4.01
N LEU A 42 0.95 -6.01 5.22
CA LEU A 42 2.11 -5.52 5.96
C LEU A 42 3.43 -5.80 5.22
N ASN A 43 3.64 -7.03 4.75
CA ASN A 43 4.84 -7.41 4.01
C ASN A 43 4.97 -6.62 2.71
N THR A 44 3.89 -6.46 1.95
CA THR A 44 3.91 -5.69 0.71
C THR A 44 4.25 -4.23 0.97
N ALA A 45 3.68 -3.62 2.03
CA ALA A 45 4.01 -2.26 2.41
C ALA A 45 5.48 -2.08 2.84
N ILE A 46 6.03 -3.04 3.61
CA ILE A 46 7.46 -3.03 3.98
C ILE A 46 8.34 -3.16 2.73
N SER A 47 8.00 -4.04 1.79
CA SER A 47 8.74 -4.18 0.54
C SER A 47 8.71 -2.89 -0.30
N LEU A 48 7.56 -2.21 -0.39
CA LEU A 48 7.42 -0.93 -1.09
C LEU A 48 8.24 0.18 -0.41
N HIS A 49 8.19 0.25 0.92
CA HIS A 49 8.97 1.21 1.68
C HIS A 49 10.48 0.94 1.54
N GLY A 50 10.93 -0.30 1.70
CA GLY A 50 12.34 -0.68 1.56
C GLY A 50 12.88 -0.52 0.13
N ALA A 51 12.01 -0.55 -0.88
CA ALA A 51 12.35 -0.24 -2.27
C ALA A 51 12.38 1.27 -2.57
N GLY A 52 12.00 2.14 -1.61
CA GLY A 52 11.93 3.59 -1.79
C GLY A 52 10.72 4.07 -2.59
N VAL A 53 9.78 3.18 -2.93
CA VAL A 53 8.60 3.51 -3.73
C VAL A 53 7.72 4.52 -2.98
N LEU A 54 7.46 4.30 -1.68
CA LEU A 54 6.60 5.24 -0.95
C LEU A 54 7.19 6.66 -0.93
N ASP A 55 8.51 6.78 -0.78
CA ASP A 55 9.20 8.07 -0.81
C ASP A 55 9.20 8.70 -2.21
N GLU A 56 9.42 7.92 -3.27
CA GLU A 56 9.37 8.38 -4.67
C GLU A 56 8.02 9.00 -5.01
N TYR A 57 6.93 8.39 -4.55
CA TYR A 57 5.57 8.82 -4.84
C TYR A 57 4.99 9.76 -3.78
N GLY A 58 5.72 10.05 -2.69
CA GLY A 58 5.29 10.93 -1.61
C GLY A 58 4.16 10.37 -0.75
N VAL A 59 4.11 9.04 -0.60
CA VAL A 59 3.05 8.32 0.13
C VAL A 59 3.46 8.07 1.57
N GLU A 60 2.69 8.58 2.53
CA GLU A 60 2.94 8.35 3.96
C GLU A 60 2.44 6.97 4.40
N LEU A 61 3.27 6.19 5.08
CA LEU A 61 2.79 4.95 5.71
C LEU A 61 2.13 5.27 7.06
N ILE A 62 0.83 5.00 7.18
CA ILE A 62 0.05 5.27 8.39
C ILE A 62 -0.41 4.00 9.08
N GLY A 63 -0.63 4.08 10.40
CA GLY A 63 -1.14 2.96 11.19
C GLY A 63 -0.14 1.82 11.45
N ALA A 64 1.02 1.81 10.78
CA ALA A 64 2.14 0.92 11.05
C ALA A 64 3.43 1.72 11.16
N ASN A 65 4.25 1.43 12.16
CA ASN A 65 5.58 2.03 12.30
C ASN A 65 6.61 1.06 11.72
N VAL A 66 7.23 1.41 10.59
CA VAL A 66 8.23 0.56 9.93
C VAL A 66 9.45 0.34 10.82
N GLU A 67 9.85 1.34 11.61
CA GLU A 67 10.98 1.23 12.55
C GLU A 67 10.71 0.21 13.67
N ALA A 68 9.44 -0.05 14.00
CA ALA A 68 9.05 -1.02 15.01
C ALA A 68 8.99 -2.46 14.49
N ILE A 69 9.19 -2.69 13.18
CA ILE A 69 9.12 -4.02 12.56
C ILE A 69 10.53 -4.66 12.43
N ASN A 70 11.58 -4.00 12.93
CA ASN A 70 12.95 -4.52 13.01
C ASN A 70 13.30 -5.08 14.39
#